data_AF-A0A945NJM6-F1
#
_entry.id   AF-A0A945NJM6-F1
#
_cell.length_a   1.000
_cell.length_b   1.000
_cell.length_c   1.000
_cell.angle_alpha   90.00
_cell.angle_beta   90.00
_cell.angle_gamma   90.00
#
_symmetry.space_group_name_H-M   'P 1'
#
loop_
_entity.id
_entity.type
_entity.pdbx_description
1 polymer ?
#
loop_
_entity_poly.entity_id
_entity_poly.type
_entity_poly.pdbx_seq_one_letter_code
_entity_poly.pdbx_strand_id
1 'polypeptide(L)' 'VKSLDDLGDLASDELIEIVGEANLSEDLANEIIMAARAHWFAEEDAAKAEAEEASEEAPEEASEEASEETKDSEGA' A
#
# COMPACT_ATOMS: atom_id res chain seq x y z
N VAL A 1 -14.77 16.60 5.15
CA VAL A 1 -13.66 16.54 4.19
C VAL A 1 -12.70 17.69 4.43
N LYS A 2 -11.47 17.42 4.89
CA LYS A 2 -10.41 18.41 5.12
C LYS A 2 -9.08 18.06 4.42
N SER A 3 -8.88 16.81 4.03
CA SER A 3 -7.71 16.32 3.29
C SER A 3 -8.11 15.58 2.00
N LEU A 4 -7.11 15.26 1.15
CA LEU A 4 -7.32 14.37 -0.01
C LEU A 4 -7.66 12.94 0.41
N ASP A 5 -7.11 12.49 1.53
CA ASP A 5 -7.42 11.22 2.19
C ASP A 5 -8.90 11.15 2.60
N ASP A 6 -9.40 12.16 3.33
CA ASP A 6 -10.82 12.28 3.70
C ASP A 6 -11.76 12.31 2.47
N LEU A 7 -11.25 12.76 1.31
CA LEU A 7 -12.00 12.79 0.06
C LEU A 7 -11.97 11.42 -0.64
N GLY A 8 -10.82 10.76 -0.67
CA GLY A 8 -10.64 9.42 -1.24
C GLY A 8 -11.38 8.32 -0.49
N ASP A 9 -11.68 8.53 0.79
CA ASP A 9 -12.48 7.63 1.61
C ASP A 9 -13.98 7.67 1.30
N LEU A 10 -14.47 8.72 0.66
CA LEU A 10 -15.91 8.84 0.37
C LEU A 10 -16.36 7.89 -0.75
N ALA A 11 -17.62 7.46 -0.65
CA ALA A 11 -18.35 6.98 -1.81
C ALA A 11 -18.81 8.15 -2.70
N SER A 12 -19.02 7.88 -3.99
CA SER A 12 -19.45 8.89 -4.96
C SER A 12 -20.81 9.50 -4.59
N ASP A 13 -21.74 8.68 -4.08
CA ASP A 13 -23.05 9.15 -3.61
C ASP A 13 -22.91 10.12 -2.42
N GLU A 14 -22.03 9.82 -1.47
CA GLU A 14 -21.76 10.69 -0.32
C GLU A 14 -21.16 12.04 -0.76
N LEU A 15 -20.27 12.02 -1.76
CA LEU A 15 -19.68 13.23 -2.32
C LEU A 15 -20.75 14.10 -3.03
N ILE A 16 -21.65 13.46 -3.78
CA ILE A 16 -22.77 14.14 -4.46
C ILE A 16 -23.75 14.72 -3.44
N GLU A 17 -24.04 14.03 -2.35
CA GLU A 17 -24.88 14.54 -1.27
C GLU A 17 -24.29 15.80 -0.61
N ILE A 18 -22.97 15.85 -0.45
CA ILE A 18 -22.27 17.00 0.16
C ILE A 18 -22.22 18.21 -0.78
N VAL A 19 -21.94 17.99 -2.07
CA VAL A 19 -21.75 19.06 -3.08
C VAL A 19 -23.08 19.49 -3.72
N GLY A 20 -24.03 18.56 -3.78
CA GLY A 20 -25.34 18.68 -4.39
C GLY A 20 -25.38 18.16 -5.83
N GLU A 21 -26.42 17.39 -6.14
CA GLU A 21 -26.70 16.78 -7.45
C GLU A 21 -26.74 17.79 -8.62
N ALA A 22 -27.07 19.06 -8.34
CA ALA A 22 -27.10 20.11 -9.36
C ALA A 22 -25.69 20.56 -9.82
N ASN A 23 -24.66 20.29 -9.01
CA ASN A 23 -23.28 20.74 -9.24
C ASN A 23 -22.33 19.60 -9.57
N LEU A 24 -22.72 18.34 -9.28
CA LEU A 24 -21.85 17.19 -9.42
C LEU A 24 -22.63 15.98 -9.93
N SER A 25 -22.23 15.46 -11.09
CA SER A 25 -22.74 14.19 -11.62
C SER A 25 -22.01 13.00 -11.02
N GLU A 26 -22.65 11.83 -11.06
CA GLU A 26 -22.08 10.57 -10.59
C GLU A 26 -20.75 10.22 -11.29
N ASP A 27 -20.68 10.37 -12.61
CA ASP A 27 -19.45 10.11 -13.38
C ASP A 27 -18.28 11.00 -12.90
N LEU A 28 -18.55 12.29 -12.68
CA LEU A 28 -17.52 13.22 -12.23
C LEU A 28 -17.13 12.96 -10.76
N ALA A 29 -18.08 12.57 -9.91
CA ALA A 29 -17.80 12.15 -8.55
C ALA A 29 -16.88 10.92 -8.53
N ASN A 30 -17.16 9.91 -9.35
CA ASN A 30 -16.31 8.73 -9.51
C ASN A 30 -14.88 9.10 -9.94
N GLU A 31 -14.74 9.99 -10.93
CA GLU A 31 -13.43 10.48 -11.38
C GLU A 31 -12.67 11.18 -10.26
N ILE A 32 -13.33 12.05 -9.50
CA ILE A 32 -12.72 12.78 -8.38
C ILE A 32 -12.24 11.81 -7.29
N ILE A 33 -13.06 10.82 -6.91
CA ILE A 33 -12.69 9.82 -5.89
C ILE A 33 -11.50 8.98 -6.35
N MET A 34 -11.46 8.55 -7.61
CA MET A 34 -10.32 7.83 -8.18
C MET A 34 -9.05 8.69 -8.19
N ALA A 35 -9.16 9.97 -8.56
CA ALA A 35 -8.03 10.90 -8.54
C ALA A 35 -7.52 11.17 -7.13
N ALA A 36 -8.41 11.25 -6.13
CA ALA A 36 -8.03 11.40 -4.73
C ALA A 36 -7.28 10.16 -4.20
N ARG A 37 -7.73 8.94 -4.56
CA ARG A 37 -7.05 7.69 -4.18
C ARG A 37 -5.70 7.49 -4.88
N ALA A 38 -5.50 8.10 -6.05
CA ALA A 38 -4.21 8.03 -6.74
C ALA A 38 -3.04 8.56 -5.89
N HIS A 39 -3.31 9.45 -4.93
CA HIS A 39 -2.30 9.95 -3.99
C HIS A 39 -1.75 8.86 -3.06
N TRP A 40 -2.55 7.86 -2.66
CA TRP A 40 -2.06 6.75 -1.83
C TRP A 40 -1.04 5.88 -2.55
N PHE A 41 -1.16 5.76 -3.89
CA PHE A 41 -0.19 5.03 -4.69
C PHE A 41 1.10 5.84 -4.92
N ALA A 42 1.00 7.18 -4.95
CA ALA A 42 2.19 8.03 -5.07
C ALA A 42 3.07 8.00 -3.80
N GLU A 43 2.46 7.86 -2.61
CA GLU A 43 3.21 7.68 -1.36
C GLU A 43 3.75 6.25 -1.22
N GLU A 44 3.04 5.21 -1.70
CA GLU A 44 3.55 3.83 -1.68
C GLU A 44 4.80 3.66 -2.55
N ASP A 45 4.83 4.27 -3.75
CA ASP A 45 6.03 4.28 -4.61
C ASP A 45 7.19 5.05 -3.97
N ALA A 46 6.92 6.16 -3.27
CA ALA A 46 7.94 6.91 -2.56
C ALA A 46 8.51 6.13 -1.36
N ALA A 47 7.63 5.49 -0.56
CA ALA A 47 8.03 4.66 0.57
C ALA A 47 8.79 3.40 0.12
N LYS A 48 8.43 2.82 -1.02
CA LYS A 48 9.14 1.69 -1.63
C LYS A 48 10.53 2.08 -2.14
N ALA A 49 10.67 3.26 -2.75
CA ALA A 49 11.97 3.78 -3.18
C ALA A 49 12.91 4.05 -1.98
N GLU A 50 12.39 4.58 -0.87
CA GLU A 50 13.16 4.78 0.37
C GLU A 50 13.56 3.46 1.04
N ALA A 51 12.74 2.42 0.94
CA ALA A 51 13.04 1.09 1.48
C ALA A 51 14.09 0.32 0.66
N GLU A 52 14.14 0.50 -0.66
CA GLU A 52 15.18 -0.08 -1.52
C GLU A 52 16.56 0.56 -1.26
N GLU A 53 16.62 1.88 -1.07
CA GLU A 53 17.87 2.60 -0.74
C GLU A 53 18.44 2.22 0.65
N ALA A 54 17.58 1.81 1.60
CA ALA A 54 18.01 1.37 2.92
C ALA A 54 18.55 -0.08 2.97
N SER A 55 18.35 -0.87 1.91
CA SER A 55 18.73 -2.28 1.85
C SER A 55 20.08 -2.56 1.15
N GLU A 56 20.76 -1.53 0.62
CA GLU A 56 22.04 -1.67 -0.11
C GLU A 56 23.30 -1.50 0.78
N GLU A 57 23.15 -1.21 2.09
CA GLU A 57 24.26 -1.24 3.07
C GLU A 57 24.13 -2.41 4.07
N ALA A 58 24.32 -3.64 3.60
CA ALA A 58 24.62 -4.78 4.46
C ALA A 58 25.84 -5.53 3.88
N PRO A 59 26.96 -5.66 4.64
CA PRO A 59 28.17 -6.28 4.12
C PRO A 59 27.99 -7.79 3.96
N GLU A 60 28.52 -8.31 2.85
CA GLU A 60 28.80 -9.73 2.67
C GLU A 60 29.81 -10.25 3.72
N GLU A 61 29.76 -11.58 3.92
CA GLU A 61 30.78 -12.49 4.49
C GLU A 61 30.61 -12.96 5.96
N ALA A 62 30.01 -14.15 6.10
CA ALA A 62 30.52 -15.31 6.86
C ALA A 62 29.49 -16.47 6.74
N SER A 63 29.60 -17.35 5.74
CA SER A 63 30.45 -18.55 5.69
C SER A 63 30.11 -19.61 6.76
N GLU A 64 29.42 -20.64 6.27
CA GLU A 64 29.61 -22.08 6.54
C GLU A 64 29.28 -22.76 7.88
N GLU A 65 28.70 -23.96 7.70
CA GLU A 65 28.76 -25.18 8.53
C GLU A 65 27.72 -25.37 9.66
N ALA A 66 26.70 -26.18 9.37
CA ALA A 66 26.54 -27.49 10.00
C ALA A 66 25.34 -28.25 9.38
N SER A 67 25.61 -28.99 8.31
CA SER A 67 24.87 -30.19 7.95
C SER A 67 25.39 -31.37 8.78
N GLU A 68 24.51 -32.09 9.49
CA GLU A 68 24.60 -33.51 9.87
C GLU A 68 23.36 -33.83 10.75
N GLU A 69 22.28 -34.38 10.18
CA GLU A 69 21.98 -35.82 10.17
C GLU A 69 21.88 -36.47 11.57
N THR A 70 20.65 -36.77 12.02
CA THR A 70 20.32 -38.11 12.54
C THR A 70 18.82 -38.38 12.37
N LYS A 71 18.52 -39.19 11.35
CA LYS A 71 17.31 -39.99 11.28
C LYS A 71 17.58 -41.25 12.09
N ASP A 72 17.14 -41.30 13.33
CA ASP A 72 17.07 -42.51 14.16
C ASP A 72 15.58 -42.64 14.57
N SER A 73 14.77 -43.40 13.85
CA SER A 73 14.59 -44.85 13.93
C SER A 73 14.06 -45.32 15.29
N GLU A 74 12.81 -45.79 15.25
CA GLU A 74 12.21 -46.86 16.07
C GLU A 74 11.97 -46.64 17.57
N GLY A 75 10.73 -46.89 18.01
CA GLY A 75 10.42 -46.95 19.44
C GLY A 75 8.97 -47.29 19.79
N ALA A 76 8.55 -48.50 19.42
CA ALA A 76 7.55 -49.38 20.07
C ALA A 76 6.15 -48.86 20.43
#